data_AF-A0A2S2QE55-F1
#
_entry.id   AF-A0A2S2QE55-F1
#
_cell.length_a   1.000
_cell.length_b   1.000
_cell.length_c   1.000
_cell.angle_alpha   90.00
_cell.angle_beta   90.00
_cell.angle_gamma   90.00
#
_symmetry.space_group_name_H-M   'P 1'
#
loop_
_entity.id
_entity.type
_entity.pdbx_description
1 polymer ?
#
loop_
_entity_poly.entity_id
_entity_poly.type
_entity_poly.pdbx_seq_one_letter_code
_entity_poly.pdbx_strand_id
1 'polypeptide(L)'
;MVVMYTCCTWIPLRLGSIIVGLISLAQSILIGLVCLISMNMTDTISHEINKLLCSNNMFYTTPIWRVIEKDPMFLITNIMIYFVFYTISCIALIYGALKSSIIFMLPYIILELIRLFVILYVVLTSIILLKINVLDFLILILISVIGVVLLQILVYLWCCPVSLVQCLCLKNSLAFESQEVFNNNNITLPKTATAVVNIHNIVYDPLSDHYGWGPFKPSYNYPYKNMPQYEY
;
A
#
# COMPACT_ATOMS: atom_id res chain seq x y z
N MET A 1 20.19 18.13 10.45
CA MET A 1 18.73 17.98 10.16
C MET A 1 18.38 16.65 9.49
N VAL A 2 19.17 16.13 8.53
CA VAL A 2 18.86 14.88 7.80
C VAL A 2 18.66 13.67 8.72
N VAL A 3 19.51 13.47 9.72
CA VAL A 3 19.40 12.33 10.67
C VAL A 3 18.10 12.36 11.48
N MET A 4 17.62 13.55 11.86
CA MET A 4 16.35 13.72 12.57
C MET A 4 15.17 13.39 11.66
N TYR A 5 15.21 13.84 10.40
CA TYR A 5 14.17 13.54 9.41
C TYR A 5 14.10 12.05 9.08
N THR A 6 15.26 11.40 8.91
CA THR A 6 15.34 9.96 8.67
C THR A 6 14.85 9.18 9.89
N CYS A 7 15.23 9.57 11.12
CA CYS A 7 14.78 8.87 12.33
C CYS A 7 13.27 9.05 12.59
N CYS A 8 12.76 10.28 12.43
CA CYS A 8 11.35 10.62 12.61
C CYS A 8 10.42 10.05 11.54
N THR A 9 10.92 9.60 10.39
CA THR A 9 10.10 8.96 9.35
C THR A 9 10.21 7.44 9.40
N TRP A 10 11.40 6.88 9.62
CA TRP A 10 11.60 5.43 9.55
C TRP A 10 10.97 4.64 10.70
N ILE A 11 11.14 5.11 11.93
CA ILE A 11 10.64 4.40 13.11
C ILE A 11 9.11 4.32 13.12
N PRO A 12 8.35 5.43 12.89
CA PRO A 12 6.90 5.34 12.87
C PRO A 12 6.36 4.56 11.68
N LEU A 13 7.02 4.58 10.51
CA LEU A 13 6.60 3.78 9.37
C LEU A 13 6.74 2.27 9.62
N ARG A 14 7.84 1.87 10.28
CA ARG A 14 8.05 0.47 10.68
C ARG A 14 7.05 0.04 11.74
N LEU A 15 6.87 0.85 12.78
CA LEU A 15 5.90 0.57 13.85
C LEU A 15 4.47 0.51 13.29
N GLY A 16 4.10 1.44 12.42
CA GLY A 16 2.80 1.47 11.76
C GLY A 16 2.54 0.21 10.95
N SER A 17 3.51 -0.26 10.16
CA SER A 17 3.36 -1.48 9.37
C SER A 17 3.25 -2.74 10.24
N ILE A 18 3.93 -2.78 11.39
CA ILE A 18 3.78 -3.86 12.37
C ILE A 18 2.39 -3.84 13.00
N ILE A 19 1.91 -2.66 13.41
CA ILE A 19 0.57 -2.49 13.99
C ILE A 19 -0.51 -2.91 12.98
N VAL A 20 -0.38 -2.46 11.73
CA VAL A 20 -1.29 -2.84 10.63
C VAL A 20 -1.27 -4.37 10.44
N GLY A 21 -0.10 -4.99 10.40
CA GLY A 21 0.04 -6.44 10.32
C GLY A 21 -0.65 -7.18 11.48
N LEU A 22 -0.52 -6.68 12.71
CA LEU A 22 -1.19 -7.26 13.88
C LEU A 22 -2.72 -7.12 13.82
N ILE A 23 -3.23 -5.95 13.43
CA ILE A 23 -4.66 -5.71 13.26
C ILE A 23 -5.23 -6.63 12.17
N SER A 24 -4.56 -6.72 11.02
CA SER A 24 -4.96 -7.62 9.93
C SER A 24 -4.92 -9.09 10.33
N LEU A 25 -3.93 -9.49 11.14
CA LEU A 25 -3.84 -10.85 11.67
C LEU A 25 -5.04 -11.14 12.58
N ALA A 26 -5.35 -10.25 13.53
CA ALA A 26 -6.53 -10.40 14.40
C ALA A 26 -7.84 -10.48 13.58
N GLN A 27 -8.01 -9.62 12.57
CA GLN A 27 -9.15 -9.66 11.67
C GLN A 27 -9.27 -11.01 10.94
N SER A 28 -8.16 -11.53 10.43
CA SER A 28 -8.15 -12.81 9.70
C SER A 28 -8.51 -14.01 10.58
N ILE A 29 -8.06 -14.02 11.84
CA ILE A 29 -8.42 -15.06 12.82
C ILE A 29 -9.92 -14.98 13.14
N LEU A 30 -10.45 -13.78 13.37
CA LEU A 30 -11.87 -13.58 13.67
C LEU A 30 -12.75 -14.06 12.52
N ILE A 31 -12.41 -13.68 11.28
CA ILE A 31 -13.17 -14.12 10.10
C ILE A 31 -13.02 -15.62 9.88
N GLY A 32 -11.83 -16.19 10.09
CA GLY A 32 -11.61 -17.64 10.04
C GLY A 32 -12.48 -18.39 11.04
N LEU A 33 -12.65 -17.87 12.26
CA LEU A 33 -13.53 -18.45 13.28
C LEU A 33 -15.00 -18.37 12.86
N VAL A 34 -15.44 -17.25 12.30
CA VAL A 34 -16.79 -17.10 11.75
C VAL A 34 -17.02 -18.12 10.63
N CYS A 35 -16.06 -18.29 9.72
CA CYS A 35 -16.16 -19.27 8.64
C CYS A 35 -16.22 -20.72 9.15
N LEU A 36 -15.46 -21.07 10.19
CA LEU A 36 -15.54 -22.40 10.82
C LEU A 36 -16.92 -22.66 11.44
N ILE A 37 -17.51 -21.68 12.12
CA ILE A 37 -18.87 -21.78 12.64
C ILE A 37 -19.87 -21.92 11.47
N SER A 38 -19.67 -21.15 10.40
CA SER A 38 -20.53 -21.21 9.21
C SER A 38 -20.52 -22.58 8.55
N MET A 39 -19.39 -23.29 8.50
CA MET A 39 -19.33 -24.66 7.95
C MET A 39 -20.20 -25.63 8.76
N ASN A 40 -20.27 -25.46 10.09
CA ASN A 40 -21.08 -26.30 10.96
C ASN A 40 -22.59 -26.01 10.85
N MET A 41 -22.96 -24.82 10.35
CA MET A 41 -24.34 -24.33 10.24
C MET A 41 -24.76 -24.13 8.76
N THR A 42 -24.17 -24.88 7.84
CA THR A 42 -24.34 -24.68 6.39
C THR A 42 -25.81 -24.74 5.95
N ASP A 43 -26.62 -25.61 6.55
CA ASP A 43 -28.05 -25.75 6.23
C ASP A 43 -28.87 -24.50 6.60
N THR A 44 -28.57 -23.89 7.75
CA THR A 44 -29.21 -22.65 8.21
C THR A 44 -28.85 -21.47 7.31
N ILE A 45 -27.60 -21.42 6.85
CA ILE A 45 -27.12 -20.38 5.93
C ILE A 45 -27.82 -20.49 4.58
N SER A 46 -27.93 -21.71 4.03
CA SER A 46 -28.65 -21.94 2.78
C SER A 46 -30.11 -21.51 2.86
N HIS A 47 -30.77 -21.80 3.99
CA HIS A 47 -32.16 -21.40 4.22
C HIS A 47 -32.34 -19.86 4.28
N GLU A 48 -31.47 -19.14 5.00
CA GLU A 48 -31.53 -17.67 5.06
C GLU A 48 -31.19 -17.02 3.72
N ILE A 49 -30.24 -17.57 2.95
CA ILE A 49 -29.92 -17.09 1.61
C ILE A 49 -31.13 -17.25 0.69
N ASN A 50 -31.81 -18.40 0.74
CA ASN A 50 -33.00 -18.66 -0.07
C ASN A 50 -34.16 -17.72 0.31
N LYS A 51 -34.36 -17.48 1.61
CA LYS A 51 -35.32 -16.49 2.11
C LYS A 51 -35.01 -15.07 1.61
N LEU A 52 -33.74 -14.66 1.63
CA LEU A 52 -33.27 -13.37 1.11
C LEU A 52 -33.47 -13.24 -0.41
N LEU A 53 -33.22 -14.31 -1.16
CA LEU A 53 -33.44 -14.39 -2.61
C LEU A 53 -34.92 -14.30 -2.97
N CYS A 54 -35.80 -14.93 -2.19
CA CYS A 54 -37.24 -14.93 -2.44
C CYS A 54 -37.93 -13.63 -1.99
N SER A 55 -37.45 -12.97 -0.92
CA SER A 55 -38.11 -11.75 -0.42
C SER A 55 -37.69 -10.46 -1.12
N ASN A 56 -36.49 -10.42 -1.70
CA ASN A 56 -35.94 -9.20 -2.30
C ASN A 56 -35.83 -9.32 -3.81
N ASN A 57 -36.16 -8.25 -4.54
CA ASN A 57 -35.97 -8.17 -6.00
C ASN A 57 -34.47 -8.03 -6.36
N MET A 58 -33.70 -9.10 -6.18
CA MET A 58 -32.26 -9.16 -6.47
C MET A 58 -31.94 -9.43 -7.95
N PHE A 59 -32.70 -8.85 -8.89
CA PHE A 59 -32.57 -9.12 -10.33
C PHE A 59 -31.14 -8.95 -10.90
N TYR A 60 -30.32 -8.10 -10.28
CA TYR A 60 -28.95 -7.82 -10.71
C TYR A 60 -27.91 -8.82 -10.19
N THR A 61 -28.14 -9.44 -9.03
CA THR A 61 -27.18 -10.34 -8.36
C THR A 61 -27.63 -11.81 -8.35
N THR A 62 -28.85 -12.09 -8.80
CA THR A 62 -29.42 -13.45 -8.93
C THR A 62 -28.50 -14.50 -9.58
N PRO A 63 -27.74 -14.24 -10.66
CA PRO A 63 -26.88 -15.28 -11.22
C PRO A 63 -25.75 -15.68 -10.26
N ILE A 64 -25.20 -14.72 -9.51
CA ILE A 64 -24.14 -14.96 -8.52
C ILE A 64 -24.72 -15.73 -7.33
N TRP A 65 -25.85 -15.26 -6.79
CA TRP A 65 -26.49 -15.87 -5.63
C TRP A 65 -27.03 -17.28 -5.92
N ARG A 66 -27.50 -17.57 -7.14
CA ARG A 66 -27.92 -18.93 -7.53
C ARG A 66 -26.77 -19.94 -7.57
N VAL A 67 -25.57 -19.49 -7.93
CA VAL A 67 -24.37 -20.34 -7.86
C VAL A 67 -23.99 -20.59 -6.41
N ILE A 68 -24.14 -19.59 -5.54
CA ILE A 68 -23.87 -19.70 -4.10
C ILE A 68 -24.89 -20.61 -3.40
N GLU A 69 -26.16 -20.54 -3.77
CA GLU A 69 -27.23 -21.39 -3.24
C GLU A 69 -27.00 -22.86 -3.60
N LYS A 70 -26.51 -23.13 -4.82
CA LYS A 70 -26.28 -24.49 -5.30
C LYS A 70 -25.19 -25.22 -4.51
N ASP A 71 -24.09 -24.53 -4.20
CA ASP A 71 -22.93 -25.10 -3.51
C ASP A 71 -22.29 -24.09 -2.52
N PRO A 72 -22.94 -23.80 -1.37
CA PRO A 72 -22.43 -22.82 -0.40
C PRO A 72 -21.09 -23.26 0.20
N MET A 73 -20.88 -24.57 0.30
CA MET A 73 -19.65 -25.16 0.85
C MET A 73 -18.41 -24.83 0.00
N PHE A 74 -18.56 -24.78 -1.33
CA PHE A 74 -17.46 -24.41 -2.22
C PHE A 74 -17.03 -22.96 -2.01
N LEU A 75 -17.99 -22.06 -1.81
CA LEU A 75 -17.71 -20.65 -1.51
C LEU A 75 -17.01 -20.50 -0.15
N ILE A 76 -17.54 -21.13 0.91
CA ILE A 76 -16.95 -21.04 2.25
C ILE A 76 -15.52 -21.60 2.24
N THR A 77 -15.29 -22.71 1.52
CA THR A 77 -13.95 -23.32 1.40
C THR A 77 -12.96 -22.39 0.68
N ASN A 78 -13.36 -21.76 -0.43
CA ASN A 78 -12.50 -20.80 -1.14
C ASN A 78 -12.16 -19.58 -0.29
N ILE A 79 -13.13 -19.07 0.47
CA ILE A 79 -12.92 -17.96 1.42
C ILE A 79 -11.91 -18.37 2.49
N MET A 80 -12.05 -19.58 3.06
CA MET A 80 -11.09 -20.11 4.04
C MET A 80 -9.67 -20.20 3.49
N ILE A 81 -9.51 -20.74 2.27
CA ILE A 81 -8.20 -20.84 1.60
C ILE A 81 -7.58 -19.45 1.44
N TYR A 82 -8.36 -18.47 0.97
CA TYR A 82 -7.91 -17.08 0.84
C TYR A 82 -7.43 -16.50 2.18
N PHE A 83 -8.19 -16.71 3.27
CA PHE A 83 -7.81 -16.21 4.60
C PHE A 83 -6.56 -16.90 5.16
N VAL A 84 -6.30 -18.17 4.83
CA VAL A 84 -5.04 -18.84 5.19
C VAL A 84 -3.85 -18.21 4.45
N PHE A 85 -3.97 -17.94 3.16
CA PHE A 85 -2.92 -17.21 2.44
C PHE A 85 -2.72 -15.79 2.97
N TYR A 86 -3.82 -15.16 3.38
CA TYR A 86 -3.80 -13.84 3.99
C TYR A 86 -3.08 -13.82 5.35
N THR A 87 -3.32 -14.81 6.24
CA THR A 87 -2.63 -14.92 7.54
C THR A 87 -1.12 -15.11 7.34
N ILE A 88 -0.71 -15.98 6.42
CA ILE A 88 0.70 -16.20 6.06
C ILE A 88 1.33 -14.88 5.58
N SER A 89 0.60 -14.13 4.74
CA SER A 89 1.06 -12.84 4.22
C SER A 89 1.17 -11.77 5.31
N CYS A 90 0.29 -11.79 6.33
CA CYS A 90 0.40 -10.91 7.50
C CYS A 90 1.66 -11.20 8.31
N ILE A 91 1.98 -12.48 8.54
CA ILE A 91 3.23 -12.88 9.23
C ILE A 91 4.45 -12.45 8.40
N ALA A 92 4.40 -12.63 7.08
CA ALA A 92 5.44 -12.18 6.17
C ALA A 92 5.62 -10.65 6.19
N LEU A 93 4.53 -9.88 6.31
CA LEU A 93 4.57 -8.43 6.47
C LEU A 93 5.30 -8.02 7.76
N ILE A 94 4.93 -8.63 8.90
CA ILE A 94 5.56 -8.33 10.20
C ILE A 94 7.06 -8.67 10.14
N TYR A 95 7.40 -9.85 9.61
CA TYR A 95 8.80 -10.24 9.42
C TYR A 95 9.54 -9.31 8.45
N GLY A 96 8.88 -8.93 7.36
CA GLY A 96 9.37 -7.97 6.38
C GLY A 96 9.64 -6.60 6.99
N ALA A 97 8.76 -6.12 7.87
CA ALA A 97 8.93 -4.84 8.57
C ALA A 97 10.16 -4.86 9.51
N LEU A 98 10.37 -5.97 10.23
CA LEU A 98 11.53 -6.17 11.11
C LEU A 98 12.85 -6.26 10.32
N LYS A 99 12.89 -7.10 9.27
CA LYS A 99 14.09 -7.32 8.45
C LYS A 99 14.29 -6.25 7.37
N SER A 100 13.29 -5.39 7.12
CA SER A 100 13.25 -4.40 6.05
C SER A 100 13.54 -4.95 4.66
N SER A 101 12.93 -6.09 4.35
CA SER A 101 12.99 -6.71 3.02
C SER A 101 11.68 -6.51 2.29
N ILE A 102 11.76 -5.91 1.09
CA ILE A 102 10.62 -5.56 0.23
C ILE A 102 9.89 -6.83 -0.23
N ILE A 103 10.62 -7.91 -0.51
CA ILE A 103 10.09 -9.15 -1.09
C ILE A 103 9.01 -9.77 -0.20
N PHE A 104 9.16 -9.69 1.13
CA PHE A 104 8.20 -10.26 2.07
C PHE A 104 6.95 -9.38 2.29
N MET A 105 7.03 -8.09 1.98
CA MET A 105 5.89 -7.16 2.13
C MET A 105 4.96 -7.17 0.93
N LEU A 106 5.50 -7.45 -0.26
CA LEU A 106 4.77 -7.44 -1.53
C LEU A 106 3.50 -8.32 -1.56
N PRO A 107 3.51 -9.60 -1.12
CA PRO A 107 2.32 -10.45 -1.20
C PRO A 107 1.15 -9.90 -0.38
N TYR A 108 1.43 -9.32 0.79
CA TYR A 108 0.42 -8.67 1.61
C TYR A 108 -0.19 -7.46 0.90
N ILE A 109 0.64 -6.58 0.32
CA ILE A 109 0.18 -5.36 -0.37
C ILE A 109 -0.76 -5.71 -1.54
N ILE A 110 -0.43 -6.75 -2.30
CA ILE A 110 -1.23 -7.21 -3.43
C ILE A 110 -2.55 -7.83 -2.94
N LEU A 111 -2.50 -8.72 -1.96
CA LEU A 111 -3.72 -9.36 -1.42
C LEU A 111 -4.68 -8.35 -0.80
N GLU A 112 -4.14 -7.35 -0.10
CA GLU A 112 -4.92 -6.28 0.52
C GLU A 112 -5.55 -5.36 -0.53
N LEU A 113 -4.84 -5.09 -1.63
CA LEU A 113 -5.39 -4.36 -2.77
C LEU A 113 -6.57 -5.11 -3.41
N ILE A 114 -6.42 -6.42 -3.64
CA ILE A 114 -7.51 -7.27 -4.14
C ILE A 114 -8.71 -7.22 -3.17
N ARG A 115 -8.45 -7.32 -1.86
CA ARG A 115 -9.50 -7.24 -0.83
C ARG A 115 -10.25 -5.91 -0.87
N LEU A 116 -9.53 -4.79 -1.04
CA LEU A 116 -10.13 -3.45 -1.15
C LEU A 116 -11.07 -3.37 -2.37
N PHE A 117 -10.68 -3.91 -3.52
CA PHE A 117 -11.55 -3.96 -4.70
C PHE A 117 -12.81 -4.80 -4.46
N VAL A 118 -12.69 -5.95 -3.78
CA VAL A 118 -13.84 -6.79 -3.43
C VAL A 118 -14.79 -6.05 -2.49
N ILE A 119 -14.27 -5.40 -1.44
CA ILE A 119 -15.09 -4.62 -0.50
C ILE A 119 -15.78 -3.46 -1.22
N LEU A 120 -15.06 -2.75 -2.09
CA LEU A 120 -15.64 -1.68 -2.92
C LEU A 120 -16.82 -2.21 -3.76
N TYR A 121 -16.64 -3.34 -4.43
CA TYR A 121 -17.69 -3.98 -5.22
C TYR A 121 -18.90 -4.37 -4.36
N VAL A 122 -18.68 -4.91 -3.16
CA VAL A 122 -19.75 -5.27 -2.21
C VAL A 122 -20.50 -4.03 -1.73
N VAL A 123 -19.82 -2.94 -1.39
CA VAL A 123 -20.44 -1.68 -0.96
C VAL A 123 -21.29 -1.09 -2.09
N LEU A 124 -20.77 -1.04 -3.32
CA LEU A 124 -21.52 -0.56 -4.49
C LEU A 124 -22.77 -1.40 -4.74
N THR A 125 -22.63 -2.73 -4.70
CA THR A 125 -23.76 -3.65 -4.87
C THR A 125 -24.80 -3.49 -3.77
N SER A 126 -24.37 -3.31 -2.52
CA SER A 126 -25.27 -3.11 -1.37
C SER A 126 -26.09 -1.81 -1.50
N ILE A 127 -25.47 -0.73 -1.95
CA ILE A 127 -26.15 0.56 -2.18
C ILE A 127 -27.20 0.43 -3.29
N ILE A 128 -26.87 -0.26 -4.39
CA ILE A 128 -27.82 -0.50 -5.49
C ILE A 128 -29.01 -1.35 -5.01
N LEU A 129 -28.75 -2.42 -4.25
CA LEU A 129 -29.80 -3.28 -3.70
C LEU A 129 -30.72 -2.53 -2.74
N LEU A 130 -30.16 -1.71 -1.83
CA LEU A 130 -30.95 -0.88 -0.91
C LEU A 130 -31.83 0.12 -1.66
N LYS A 131 -31.31 0.76 -2.70
CA LYS A 131 -32.06 1.71 -3.53
C LYS A 131 -33.29 1.06 -4.19
N ILE A 132 -33.17 -0.20 -4.60
CA ILE A 132 -34.26 -0.94 -5.27
C ILE A 132 -35.29 -1.45 -4.26
N ASN A 133 -34.86 -1.87 -3.05
CA ASN A 133 -35.71 -2.64 -2.15
C ASN A 133 -36.36 -1.84 -1.00
N VAL A 134 -35.68 -0.83 -0.45
CA VAL A 134 -36.11 -0.19 0.82
C VAL A 134 -36.69 1.20 0.62
N LEU A 135 -36.37 1.90 -0.48
CA LEU A 135 -36.88 3.25 -0.84
C LEU A 135 -36.76 4.34 0.25
N ASP A 136 -36.16 4.07 1.41
CA ASP A 136 -35.88 5.06 2.45
C ASP A 136 -34.54 5.76 2.22
N PHE A 137 -34.61 7.02 1.78
CA PHE A 137 -33.43 7.84 1.48
C PHE A 137 -32.49 8.02 2.68
N LEU A 138 -33.03 8.14 3.90
CA LEU A 138 -32.22 8.35 5.10
C LEU A 138 -31.32 7.15 5.41
N ILE A 139 -31.87 5.93 5.34
CA ILE A 139 -31.14 4.69 5.60
C ILE A 139 -30.07 4.47 4.52
N LEU A 140 -30.41 4.76 3.26
CA LEU A 140 -29.47 4.69 2.14
C LEU A 140 -28.25 5.58 2.36
N ILE A 141 -28.47 6.85 2.76
CA ILE A 141 -27.38 7.81 3.03
C ILE A 141 -26.54 7.32 4.20
N LEU A 142 -27.16 6.88 5.30
CA LEU A 142 -26.44 6.42 6.49
C LEU A 142 -25.51 5.24 6.18
N ILE A 143 -26.03 4.21 5.50
CA ILE A 143 -25.25 3.02 5.14
C ILE A 143 -24.13 3.38 4.15
N SER A 144 -24.41 4.26 3.19
CA SER A 144 -23.41 4.73 2.24
C SER A 144 -22.26 5.47 2.93
N VAL A 145 -22.56 6.39 3.86
CA VAL A 145 -21.54 7.14 4.60
C VAL A 145 -20.68 6.20 5.45
N ILE A 146 -21.29 5.27 6.18
CA ILE A 146 -20.56 4.28 6.98
C ILE A 146 -19.65 3.43 6.08
N GLY A 147 -20.17 2.95 4.95
CA GLY A 147 -19.40 2.14 4.00
C GLY A 147 -18.18 2.88 3.45
N VAL A 148 -18.33 4.16 3.07
CA VAL A 148 -17.23 4.99 2.56
C VAL A 148 -16.20 5.28 3.66
N VAL A 149 -16.63 5.58 4.89
CA VAL A 149 -15.72 5.82 6.02
C VAL A 149 -14.89 4.57 6.33
N LEU A 150 -15.51 3.39 6.35
CA LEU A 150 -14.80 2.12 6.55
C LEU A 150 -13.80 1.85 5.42
N LEU A 151 -14.19 2.09 4.17
CA LEU A 151 -13.31 1.92 3.02
C LEU A 151 -12.11 2.88 3.08
N GLN A 152 -12.34 4.14 3.48
CA GLN A 152 -11.29 5.13 3.67
C GLN A 152 -10.27 4.69 4.73
N ILE A 153 -10.75 4.16 5.87
CA ILE A 153 -9.88 3.63 6.92
C ILE A 153 -9.03 2.47 6.36
N LEU A 154 -9.63 1.54 5.63
CA LEU A 154 -8.90 0.40 5.05
C LEU A 154 -7.85 0.83 4.03
N VAL A 155 -8.16 1.82 3.17
CA VAL A 155 -7.20 2.41 2.24
C VAL A 155 -6.04 3.07 2.99
N TYR A 156 -6.33 3.76 4.10
CA TYR A 156 -5.29 4.35 4.94
C TYR A 156 -4.37 3.30 5.55
N LEU A 157 -4.92 2.19 6.06
CA LEU A 157 -4.12 1.06 6.56
C LEU A 157 -3.24 0.47 5.46
N TRP A 158 -3.73 0.35 4.22
CA TRP A 158 -2.98 -0.14 3.07
C TRP A 158 -1.84 0.80 2.64
N CYS A 159 -2.03 2.13 2.73
CA CYS A 159 -1.00 3.10 2.40
C CYS A 159 0.23 2.99 3.32
N CYS A 160 0.07 2.54 4.56
CA CYS A 160 1.18 2.41 5.51
C CYS A 160 2.29 1.45 5.02
N PRO A 161 2.04 0.17 4.74
CA PRO A 161 3.06 -0.73 4.21
C PRO A 161 3.56 -0.32 2.80
N VAL A 162 2.72 0.31 1.98
CA VAL A 162 3.15 0.84 0.67
C VAL A 162 4.19 1.95 0.86
N SER A 163 3.95 2.89 1.77
CA SER A 163 4.90 3.95 2.08
C SER A 163 6.22 3.42 2.65
N LEU A 164 6.18 2.36 3.47
CA LEU A 164 7.38 1.67 3.93
C LEU A 164 8.17 1.07 2.76
N VAL A 165 7.50 0.41 1.82
CA VAL A 165 8.14 -0.15 0.61
C VAL A 165 8.75 0.94 -0.26
N GLN A 166 8.08 2.07 -0.45
CA GLN A 166 8.61 3.21 -1.20
C GLN A 166 9.89 3.76 -0.56
N CYS A 167 9.89 3.94 0.77
CA CYS A 167 11.08 4.37 1.49
C CYS A 167 12.24 3.38 1.38
N LEU A 168 11.97 2.07 1.40
CA LEU A 168 13.00 1.05 1.23
C LEU A 168 13.55 1.01 -0.20
N CYS A 169 12.70 1.22 -1.20
CA CYS A 169 13.10 1.29 -2.60
C CYS A 169 14.05 2.47 -2.85
N LEU A 170 13.70 3.66 -2.33
CA LEU A 170 14.55 4.85 -2.42
C LEU A 170 15.91 4.66 -1.71
N LYS A 171 15.91 3.99 -0.55
CA LYS A 171 17.17 3.68 0.14
C LYS A 171 18.08 2.78 -0.70
N ASN A 172 17.52 1.76 -1.35
CA ASN A 172 18.30 0.84 -2.16
C ASN A 172 18.85 1.51 -3.43
N SER A 173 18.10 2.43 -4.05
CA SER A 173 18.60 3.19 -5.21
C SER A 173 19.73 4.14 -4.83
N LEU A 174 19.62 4.84 -3.70
CA LEU A 174 20.69 5.72 -3.20
C LEU A 174 21.95 4.94 -2.82
N ALA A 175 21.79 3.74 -2.23
CA ALA A 175 22.92 2.88 -1.92
C ALA A 175 23.65 2.43 -3.19
N PHE A 176 22.91 2.07 -4.24
CA PHE A 176 23.46 1.69 -5.53
C PHE A 176 24.24 2.84 -6.19
N GLU A 177 23.67 4.04 -6.19
CA GLU A 177 24.31 5.24 -6.76
C GLU A 177 25.61 5.62 -6.02
N SER A 178 25.61 5.55 -4.69
CA SER A 178 26.82 5.80 -3.88
C SER A 178 27.95 4.79 -4.16
N GLN A 179 27.59 3.56 -4.49
CA GLN A 179 28.54 2.49 -4.79
C GLN A 179 29.11 2.61 -6.21
N GLU A 180 28.31 3.07 -7.19
CA GLU A 180 28.81 3.39 -8.52
C GLU A 180 29.79 4.58 -8.51
N VAL A 181 29.48 5.64 -7.75
CA VAL A 181 30.40 6.78 -7.59
C VAL A 181 31.72 6.35 -6.94
N PHE A 182 31.67 5.50 -5.90
CA PHE A 182 32.87 4.98 -5.27
C PHE A 182 33.69 4.06 -6.18
N ASN A 183 33.05 3.20 -6.98
CA ASN A 183 33.74 2.33 -7.93
C ASN A 183 34.37 3.11 -9.08
N ASN A 184 33.69 4.14 -9.60
CA ASN A 184 34.22 4.97 -10.67
C ASN A 184 35.44 5.78 -10.21
N ASN A 185 35.45 6.27 -8.97
CA ASN A 185 36.60 6.98 -8.39
C ASN A 185 37.82 6.07 -8.18
N ASN A 186 37.61 4.77 -7.94
CA ASN A 186 38.68 3.79 -7.79
C ASN A 186 39.30 3.35 -9.13
N ILE A 187 38.58 3.50 -10.24
CA ILE A 187 39.07 3.15 -11.59
C ILE A 187 39.90 4.31 -12.19
N THR A 188 39.72 5.54 -11.72
CA THR A 188 40.49 6.72 -12.17
C THR A 188 41.73 7.05 -11.34
N LEU A 189 42.15 6.20 -10.39
CA LEU A 189 43.40 6.41 -9.64
C LEU A 189 44.57 5.69 -10.33
N PRO A 190 45.50 6.39 -11.02
CA PRO A 190 46.74 5.77 -11.44
C PRO A 190 47.55 5.38 -10.20
N LYS A 191 48.04 4.14 -10.20
CA LYS A 191 48.96 3.57 -9.21
C LYS A 191 50.30 4.31 -9.19
N THR A 192 50.38 5.54 -8.71
CA THR A 192 51.62 6.18 -8.26
C THR A 192 51.28 7.49 -7.56
N ALA A 193 51.04 7.44 -6.26
CA ALA A 193 51.44 8.48 -5.31
C ALA A 193 51.07 8.03 -3.90
N THR A 194 52.06 7.56 -3.17
CA THR A 194 52.15 7.69 -1.72
C THR A 194 51.96 9.18 -1.37
N ALA A 195 50.72 9.56 -1.06
CA ALA A 195 50.43 10.80 -0.35
C ALA A 195 49.43 10.47 0.75
N VAL A 196 49.94 10.37 1.97
CA VAL A 196 49.19 10.38 3.21
C VAL A 196 48.37 11.67 3.24
N VAL A 197 47.12 11.64 2.80
CA VAL A 197 46.18 12.75 3.00
C VAL A 197 45.46 12.48 4.31
N ASN A 198 45.94 13.20 5.32
CA ASN A 198 45.51 13.22 6.70
C ASN A 198 44.03 13.66 6.81
N ILE A 199 43.13 12.76 7.23
CA ILE A 199 41.67 12.97 7.35
C ILE A 199 41.34 13.74 8.64
N HIS A 200 42.03 14.84 8.92
CA HIS A 200 41.82 15.57 10.19
C HIS A 200 41.48 17.04 10.10
N ASN A 201 41.18 17.59 8.92
CA ASN A 201 40.65 18.95 8.83
C ASN A 201 39.65 19.07 7.68
N ILE A 202 38.38 18.70 7.93
CA ILE A 202 37.25 19.28 7.20
C ILE A 202 36.46 20.07 8.23
N VAL A 203 36.85 21.34 8.38
CA VAL A 203 36.07 22.35 9.09
C VAL A 203 34.85 22.63 8.21
N TYR A 204 33.67 22.21 8.67
CA TYR A 204 32.39 22.63 8.09
C TYR A 204 32.16 24.11 8.42
N ASP A 205 32.04 24.95 7.40
CA ASP A 205 31.62 26.35 7.53
C ASP A 205 30.08 26.43 7.39
N PRO A 206 29.33 26.77 8.44
CA PRO A 206 27.87 26.60 8.47
C PRO A 206 27.08 27.79 7.91
N LEU A 207 27.66 28.63 7.04
CA LEU A 207 27.08 29.95 6.71
C LEU A 207 26.75 30.21 5.23
N SER A 208 26.60 29.18 4.38
CA SER A 208 26.25 29.40 2.96
C SER A 208 24.81 29.04 2.52
N ASP A 209 23.93 28.61 3.45
CA ASP A 209 22.53 28.35 3.12
C ASP A 209 21.66 29.61 3.20
N HIS A 210 21.72 30.44 2.15
CA HIS A 210 20.63 31.34 1.80
C HIS A 210 19.78 30.73 0.68
N TYR A 211 18.54 30.39 1.04
CA TYR A 211 17.44 30.03 0.17
C TYR A 211 17.29 31.05 -0.97
N GLY A 212 17.70 30.67 -2.18
CA GLY A 212 17.43 31.40 -3.41
C GLY A 212 16.58 30.55 -4.33
N TRP A 213 15.26 30.76 -4.32
CA TRP A 213 14.39 30.40 -5.43
C TRP A 213 14.83 31.20 -6.67
N GLY A 214 15.57 30.56 -7.57
CA GLY A 214 15.88 31.08 -8.90
C GLY A 214 15.09 30.29 -9.96
N PRO A 215 14.60 30.92 -11.04
CA PRO A 215 13.74 30.25 -12.01
C PRO A 215 14.53 29.19 -12.80
N PHE A 216 13.84 28.09 -13.10
CA PHE A 216 14.26 27.07 -14.07
C PHE A 216 14.87 27.71 -15.32
N LYS A 217 16.16 27.47 -15.57
CA LYS A 217 16.75 27.61 -16.91
C LYS A 217 16.60 26.26 -17.64
N PRO A 218 15.89 26.20 -18.78
CA PRO A 218 15.89 24.99 -19.58
C PRO A 218 17.27 24.82 -20.24
N SER A 219 17.79 23.59 -20.15
CA SER A 219 19.00 23.15 -20.84
C SER A 219 18.68 22.98 -22.33
N TYR A 220 18.81 24.05 -23.12
CA TYR A 220 18.97 23.95 -24.57
C TYR A 220 20.18 24.77 -25.00
N ASN A 221 21.18 24.05 -25.51
CA ASN A 221 22.42 24.59 -26.04
C ASN A 221 22.16 24.98 -27.51
N TYR A 222 21.98 26.27 -27.80
CA TYR A 222 21.91 26.76 -29.19
C TYR A 222 23.26 27.34 -29.61
N PRO A 223 23.83 26.93 -30.75
CA PRO A 223 25.05 27.51 -31.27
C PRO A 223 24.69 28.72 -32.14
N TYR A 224 24.81 29.94 -31.61
CA TYR A 224 24.86 31.14 -32.45
C TYR A 224 26.10 31.96 -32.11
N LYS A 225 27.21 31.48 -32.67
CA LYS A 225 28.40 32.28 -32.96
C LYS A 225 27.99 33.18 -34.15
N ASN A 226 28.03 34.49 -33.95
CA ASN A 226 27.76 35.58 -34.92
C ASN A 226 26.35 36.20 -34.86
N MET A 227 26.19 37.24 -34.04
CA MET A 227 25.29 38.36 -34.35
C MET A 227 25.99 39.70 -34.05
N PRO A 228 25.75 40.73 -34.87
CA PRO A 228 26.43 42.02 -34.79
C PRO A 228 25.94 42.88 -33.62
N GLN A 229 26.86 43.61 -33.00
CA GLN A 229 26.55 44.62 -31.99
C GLN A 229 25.92 45.84 -32.67
N TYR A 230 24.78 46.31 -32.14
CA TYR A 230 24.27 47.64 -32.42
C TYR A 230 24.58 48.54 -31.23
N GLU A 231 25.32 49.62 -31.51
CA GLU A 231 25.51 50.75 -30.61
C GLU A 231 24.22 51.57 -30.51
N TYR A 232 23.84 51.91 -29.28
CA TYR A 232 23.04 53.09 -28.94
C TYR A 232 23.57 53.69 -27.64
#